data_AF-A0A954RE32-F1
#
_entry.id   AF-A0A954RE32-F1
#
_cell.length_a   1.000
_cell.length_b   1.000
_cell.length_c   1.000
_cell.angle_alpha   90.00
_cell.angle_beta   90.00
_cell.angle_gamma   90.00
#
_symmetry.space_group_name_H-M   'P 1'
#
loop_
_entity.id
_entity.type
_entity.pdbx_description
1 polymer ?
#
loop_
_entity_poly.entity_id
_entity_poly.type
_entity_poly.pdbx_seq_one_letter_code
_entity_poly.pdbx_strand_id
1 'polypeptide(L)'
;MRNWFHKVSVSLVLASAFAFITGNTATATDPAHIETANLYVATIDPANNDYGSPLSVYYDEQGVLHAESKCGSYAAHLFKASYDTVTDSVFTGLFGSTSPAAQLWFAGLAAEGEYNNQDGTFSTHVVPTVDAIRCGDVLAAAYNTNSGATGHVMIADTLNEVGPQNLSPGKIPGYASAIRWDVMIHDCTSSAHGSVDTRDGAEQNGQDDRGLGMGMIVLYEDANSGAIIGWKWSTTTSTIYQCVNPNAANYRPMVAGYLAGPGLPTGDEE
;
A
#
# COMPACT_ATOMS: atom_id res chain seq x y z
N MET A 1 -69.68 4.41 -62.44
CA MET A 1 -68.42 3.64 -62.57
C MET A 1 -67.38 4.25 -61.65
N ARG A 2 -66.94 3.44 -60.67
CA ARG A 2 -65.76 3.49 -59.79
C ARG A 2 -65.33 4.80 -59.10
N ASN A 3 -65.71 4.86 -57.82
CA ASN A 3 -65.17 5.70 -56.74
C ASN A 3 -63.67 5.42 -56.51
N TRP A 4 -62.89 6.48 -56.25
CA TRP A 4 -61.50 6.41 -55.80
C TRP A 4 -61.39 6.95 -54.36
N PHE A 5 -61.15 6.06 -53.41
CA PHE A 5 -61.02 6.39 -51.98
C PHE A 5 -59.61 6.86 -51.66
N HIS A 6 -59.52 7.94 -50.88
CA HIS A 6 -58.29 8.45 -50.28
C HIS A 6 -57.84 7.52 -49.14
N LYS A 7 -56.54 7.20 -49.09
CA LYS A 7 -55.89 6.63 -47.90
C LYS A 7 -54.97 7.69 -47.30
N VAL A 8 -55.33 8.19 -46.13
CA VAL A 8 -54.46 9.02 -45.28
C VAL A 8 -53.75 8.07 -44.33
N SER A 9 -52.43 8.00 -44.41
CA SER A 9 -51.60 7.24 -43.47
C SER A 9 -51.15 8.18 -42.34
N VAL A 10 -51.54 7.86 -41.11
CA VAL A 10 -51.07 8.54 -39.90
C VAL A 10 -49.83 7.79 -39.40
N SER A 11 -48.67 8.44 -39.47
CA SER A 11 -47.42 7.92 -38.90
C SER A 11 -47.34 8.32 -37.42
N LEU A 12 -47.37 7.33 -36.53
CA LEU A 12 -47.16 7.51 -35.10
C LEU A 12 -45.65 7.62 -34.82
N VAL A 13 -45.19 8.79 -34.37
CA VAL A 13 -43.81 8.99 -33.91
C VAL A 13 -43.74 8.61 -32.43
N LEU A 14 -43.11 7.48 -32.11
CA LEU A 14 -42.72 7.13 -30.75
C LEU A 14 -41.42 7.86 -30.41
N ALA A 15 -41.52 8.97 -29.67
CA ALA A 15 -40.38 9.62 -29.04
C ALA A 15 -40.02 8.85 -27.76
N SER A 16 -39.03 7.96 -27.84
CA SER A 16 -38.43 7.33 -26.66
C SER A 16 -37.58 8.35 -25.92
N ALA A 17 -38.06 8.82 -24.76
CA ALA A 17 -37.27 9.61 -23.84
C ALA A 17 -36.22 8.72 -23.17
N PHE A 18 -34.96 8.79 -23.64
CA PHE A 18 -33.82 8.27 -22.89
C PHE A 18 -33.52 9.25 -21.75
N ALA A 19 -33.91 8.89 -20.53
CA ALA A 19 -33.40 9.54 -19.34
C ALA A 19 -31.94 9.13 -19.16
N PHE A 20 -31.01 10.06 -19.39
CA PHE A 20 -29.63 9.91 -18.94
C PHE A 20 -29.64 9.98 -17.41
N ILE A 21 -29.51 8.83 -16.75
CA ILE A 21 -29.19 8.80 -15.33
C ILE A 21 -27.73 9.21 -15.22
N THR A 22 -27.48 10.47 -14.88
CA THR A 22 -26.17 10.91 -14.41
C THR A 22 -25.99 10.33 -13.01
N GLY A 23 -25.46 9.10 -12.94
CA GLY A 23 -24.98 8.56 -11.68
C GLY A 23 -23.82 9.43 -11.22
N ASN A 24 -23.99 10.14 -10.11
CA ASN A 24 -22.85 10.65 -9.36
C ASN A 24 -22.12 9.42 -8.82
N THR A 25 -21.04 9.01 -9.49
CA THR A 25 -20.06 8.13 -8.86
C THR A 25 -19.44 8.95 -7.74
N ALA A 26 -19.85 8.67 -6.50
CA ALA A 26 -19.07 9.12 -5.35
C ALA A 26 -17.65 8.60 -5.57
N THR A 27 -16.68 9.49 -5.62
CA THR A 27 -15.27 9.10 -5.62
C THR A 27 -15.02 8.39 -4.31
N ALA A 28 -14.57 7.13 -4.37
CA ALA A 28 -14.05 6.44 -3.20
C ALA A 28 -13.05 7.39 -2.53
N THR A 29 -13.23 7.63 -1.24
CA THR A 29 -12.35 8.51 -0.46
C THR A 29 -11.25 7.63 0.08
N ASP A 30 -9.99 8.07 -0.07
CA ASP A 30 -8.84 7.31 0.42
C ASP A 30 -8.97 7.00 1.91
N PRO A 31 -8.40 5.88 2.40
CA PRO A 31 -8.36 5.59 3.82
C PRO A 31 -7.70 6.73 4.63
N ALA A 32 -8.25 7.05 5.81
CA ALA A 32 -7.76 8.15 6.66
C ALA A 32 -6.24 8.08 6.99
N HIS A 33 -5.66 6.88 7.04
CA HIS A 33 -4.22 6.72 7.25
C HIS A 33 -3.36 7.00 6.01
N ILE A 34 -3.94 6.89 4.81
CA ILE A 34 -3.33 7.39 3.57
C ILE A 34 -3.41 8.91 3.53
N GLU A 35 -4.55 9.52 3.89
CA GLU A 35 -4.66 10.98 4.01
C GLU A 35 -3.62 11.55 4.99
N THR A 36 -3.43 10.89 6.14
CA THR A 36 -2.42 11.27 7.14
C THR A 36 -0.99 11.11 6.60
N ALA A 37 -0.70 10.01 5.90
CA ALA A 37 0.61 9.79 5.29
C ALA A 37 0.92 10.87 4.22
N ASN A 38 -0.05 11.14 3.34
CA ASN A 38 0.03 12.19 2.34
C ASN A 38 0.26 13.58 2.97
N LEU A 39 -0.45 13.90 4.05
CA LEU A 39 -0.24 15.14 4.79
C LEU A 39 1.20 15.24 5.30
N TYR A 40 1.72 14.18 5.94
CA TYR A 40 3.09 14.20 6.46
C TYR A 40 4.13 14.34 5.34
N VAL A 41 4.02 13.53 4.28
CA VAL A 41 4.96 13.60 3.14
C VAL A 41 4.92 14.97 2.46
N ALA A 42 3.75 15.59 2.35
CA ALA A 42 3.60 16.92 1.72
C ALA A 42 4.10 18.08 2.60
N THR A 43 4.25 17.89 3.91
CA THR A 43 4.54 18.97 4.87
C THR A 43 5.90 18.85 5.54
N ILE A 44 6.48 17.65 5.59
CA ILE A 44 7.77 17.41 6.24
C ILE A 44 8.89 18.09 5.44
N ASP A 45 9.69 18.91 6.13
CA ASP A 45 10.94 19.41 5.58
C ASP A 45 12.00 18.29 5.66
N PRO A 46 12.75 17.99 4.59
CA PRO A 46 13.82 17.00 4.60
C PRO A 46 14.79 17.15 5.79
N ALA A 47 15.11 18.38 6.20
CA ALA A 47 16.01 18.64 7.33
C ALA A 47 15.45 18.20 8.70
N ASN A 48 14.13 17.97 8.79
CA ASN A 48 13.42 17.51 9.98
C ASN A 48 12.91 16.06 9.83
N ASN A 49 13.40 15.32 8.85
CA ASN A 49 12.92 14.00 8.48
C ASN A 49 14.03 12.93 8.61
N ASP A 50 14.04 12.21 9.72
CA ASP A 50 15.09 11.21 9.99
C ASP A 50 14.55 9.78 10.04
N TYR A 51 15.40 8.85 9.62
CA TYR A 51 15.24 7.43 9.86
C TYR A 51 15.97 7.05 11.16
N GLY A 52 15.22 6.68 12.18
CA GLY A 52 15.78 6.51 13.51
C GLY A 52 14.81 5.91 14.52
N SER A 53 15.17 6.02 15.78
CA SER A 53 14.33 5.57 16.89
C SER A 53 14.72 6.34 18.14
N PRO A 54 13.75 6.75 18.98
CA PRO A 54 12.36 6.29 19.03
C PRO A 54 11.45 6.90 17.94
N LEU A 55 10.23 6.35 17.79
CA LEU A 55 9.18 6.98 17.00
C LEU A 55 8.85 8.35 17.60
N SER A 56 8.99 9.40 16.81
CA SER A 56 8.60 10.76 17.14
C SER A 56 8.06 11.44 15.88
N VAL A 57 6.79 11.82 15.86
CA VAL A 57 6.18 12.63 14.81
C VAL A 57 5.38 13.73 15.49
N TYR A 58 5.78 14.98 15.32
CA TYR A 58 5.19 16.10 16.06
C TYR A 58 5.35 17.42 15.32
N TYR A 59 4.45 18.36 15.62
CA TYR A 59 4.61 19.76 15.23
C TYR A 59 5.27 20.53 16.38
N ASP A 60 6.30 21.32 16.08
CA ASP A 60 6.90 22.21 17.05
C ASP A 60 6.02 23.46 17.33
N GLU A 61 6.50 24.35 18.20
CA GLU A 61 5.78 25.57 18.57
C GLU A 61 5.53 26.52 17.38
N GLN A 62 6.30 26.37 16.30
CA GLN A 62 6.17 27.14 15.06
C GLN A 62 5.26 26.44 14.04
N GLY A 63 4.75 25.25 14.35
CA GLY A 63 3.93 24.45 13.45
C GLY A 63 4.74 23.75 12.36
N VAL A 64 6.05 23.57 12.55
CA VAL A 64 6.90 22.79 11.64
C VAL A 64 6.83 21.32 12.04
N LEU A 65 6.61 20.44 11.07
CA LEU A 65 6.58 19.00 11.28
C LEU A 65 8.01 18.46 11.44
N HIS A 66 8.20 17.60 12.44
CA HIS A 66 9.42 16.83 12.69
C HIS A 66 9.08 15.34 12.74
N ALA A 67 9.97 14.52 12.18
CA ALA A 67 9.82 13.07 12.18
C ALA A 67 11.15 12.35 12.43
N GLU A 68 11.15 11.41 13.37
CA GLU A 68 12.17 10.36 13.50
C GLU A 68 11.44 9.02 13.67
N SER A 69 11.66 8.06 12.77
CA SER A 69 10.97 6.76 12.86
C SER A 69 11.69 5.64 12.12
N LYS A 70 11.22 4.39 12.31
CA LYS A 70 11.50 3.25 11.43
C LYS A 70 10.21 2.86 10.70
N CYS A 71 10.34 2.12 9.61
CA CYS A 71 9.21 1.62 8.82
C CYS A 71 8.06 1.02 9.65
N GLY A 72 8.35 0.04 10.52
CA GLY A 72 7.32 -0.62 11.33
C GLY A 72 6.64 0.30 12.35
N SER A 73 7.39 1.23 12.95
CA SER A 73 6.85 2.20 13.91
C SER A 73 6.06 3.31 13.22
N TYR A 74 6.47 3.72 12.01
CA TYR A 74 5.73 4.66 11.19
C TYR A 74 4.39 4.09 10.74
N ALA A 75 4.35 2.85 10.25
CA ALA A 75 3.09 2.19 9.90
C ALA A 75 2.13 2.15 11.10
N ALA A 76 2.63 1.76 12.28
CA ALA A 76 1.81 1.75 13.50
C ALA A 76 1.33 3.15 13.91
N HIS A 77 2.18 4.17 13.74
CA HIS A 77 1.83 5.57 13.97
C HIS A 77 0.69 6.03 13.07
N LEU A 78 0.74 5.74 11.76
CA LEU A 78 -0.29 6.15 10.81
C LEU A 78 -1.67 5.65 11.21
N PHE A 79 -1.81 4.37 11.58
CA PHE A 79 -3.10 3.85 12.04
C PHE A 79 -3.55 4.52 13.35
N LYS A 80 -2.67 4.66 14.35
CA LYS A 80 -3.02 5.29 15.63
C LYS A 80 -3.36 6.78 15.52
N ALA A 81 -2.74 7.50 14.59
CA ALA A 81 -2.99 8.91 14.34
C ALA A 81 -4.29 9.16 13.57
N SER A 82 -4.78 8.14 12.85
CA SER A 82 -5.93 8.27 11.94
C SER A 82 -7.22 7.69 12.50
N TYR A 83 -7.13 6.78 13.48
CA TYR A 83 -8.29 6.06 14.02
C TYR A 83 -8.26 6.05 15.54
N ASP A 84 -9.20 6.76 16.17
CA ASP A 84 -9.31 6.87 17.63
C ASP A 84 -9.47 5.52 18.34
N THR A 85 -10.03 4.52 17.64
CA THR A 85 -10.24 3.16 18.13
C THR A 85 -8.97 2.30 18.09
N VAL A 86 -7.97 2.69 17.30
CA VAL A 86 -6.71 1.95 17.17
C VAL A 86 -5.71 2.49 18.20
N THR A 87 -5.59 1.76 19.30
CA THR A 87 -4.74 2.16 20.44
C THR A 87 -3.48 1.30 20.56
N ASP A 88 -2.58 1.69 21.48
CA ASP A 88 -1.42 0.87 21.88
C ASP A 88 -1.82 -0.53 22.36
N SER A 89 -3.01 -0.67 22.96
CA SER A 89 -3.54 -1.97 23.40
C SER A 89 -3.87 -2.88 22.22
N VAL A 90 -4.41 -2.32 21.13
CA VAL A 90 -4.70 -3.04 19.88
C VAL A 90 -3.41 -3.55 19.25
N PHE A 91 -2.41 -2.69 19.11
CA PHE A 91 -1.11 -3.07 18.56
C PHE A 91 -0.38 -4.10 19.42
N THR A 92 -0.44 -3.96 20.75
CA THR A 92 0.11 -4.95 21.68
C THR A 92 -0.64 -6.29 21.58
N GLY A 93 -1.96 -6.26 21.42
CA GLY A 93 -2.80 -7.45 21.27
C GLY A 93 -2.53 -8.21 19.96
N LEU A 94 -2.43 -7.50 18.83
CA LEU A 94 -2.22 -8.09 17.52
C LEU A 94 -0.76 -8.49 17.26
N PHE A 95 0.21 -7.67 17.69
CA PHE A 95 1.62 -7.83 17.30
C PHE A 95 2.57 -8.03 18.49
N GLY A 96 2.08 -7.98 19.73
CA GLY A 96 2.92 -8.08 20.94
C GLY A 96 3.76 -6.85 21.23
N SER A 97 3.55 -5.73 20.52
CA SER A 97 4.30 -4.48 20.69
C SER A 97 3.43 -3.27 20.33
N THR A 98 3.59 -2.16 21.04
CA THR A 98 2.98 -0.85 20.68
C THR A 98 3.66 -0.18 19.48
N SER A 99 4.84 -0.68 19.11
CA SER A 99 5.67 -0.22 18.02
C SER A 99 6.33 -1.44 17.36
N PRO A 100 5.55 -2.25 16.62
CA PRO A 100 6.04 -3.51 16.07
C PRO A 100 7.13 -3.29 15.02
N ALA A 101 8.21 -4.07 15.14
CA ALA A 101 9.21 -4.17 14.08
C ALA A 101 8.61 -4.85 12.85
N ALA A 102 9.26 -4.70 11.68
CA ALA A 102 8.72 -5.21 10.42
C ALA A 102 8.46 -6.73 10.40
N GLN A 103 9.30 -7.52 11.07
CA GLN A 103 9.07 -8.95 11.25
C GLN A 103 7.75 -9.27 11.95
N LEU A 104 7.33 -8.43 12.91
CA LEU A 104 6.09 -8.65 13.67
C LEU A 104 4.87 -8.32 12.81
N TRP A 105 4.96 -7.29 11.97
CA TRP A 105 3.96 -7.02 10.95
C TRP A 105 3.80 -8.19 9.98
N PHE A 106 4.92 -8.68 9.42
CA PHE A 106 4.90 -9.85 8.53
C PHE A 106 4.24 -11.06 9.21
N ALA A 107 4.68 -11.40 10.43
CA ALA A 107 4.17 -12.56 11.15
C ALA A 107 2.70 -12.39 11.57
N GLY A 108 2.29 -11.20 11.98
CA GLY A 108 0.92 -10.89 12.38
C GLY A 108 -0.05 -11.02 11.21
N LEU A 109 0.25 -10.37 10.08
CA LEU A 109 -0.55 -10.46 8.86
C LEU A 109 -0.64 -11.91 8.37
N ALA A 110 0.49 -12.61 8.26
CA ALA A 110 0.51 -14.00 7.78
C ALA A 110 -0.21 -14.99 8.71
N ALA A 111 -0.40 -14.65 9.99
CA ALA A 111 -1.13 -15.47 10.95
C ALA A 111 -2.63 -15.14 11.02
N GLU A 112 -3.07 -14.05 10.39
CA GLU A 112 -4.44 -13.54 10.44
C GLU A 112 -4.99 -13.45 11.88
N GLY A 113 -4.20 -12.83 12.76
CA GLY A 113 -4.51 -12.75 14.19
C GLY A 113 -5.74 -11.90 14.51
N GLU A 114 -6.35 -12.17 15.67
CA GLU A 114 -7.50 -11.45 16.21
C GLU A 114 -7.20 -10.98 17.65
N TYR A 115 -7.68 -9.79 18.00
CA TYR A 115 -7.63 -9.22 19.34
C TYR A 115 -8.97 -8.59 19.72
N ASN A 116 -9.51 -8.99 20.87
CA ASN A 116 -10.76 -8.47 21.40
C ASN A 116 -10.49 -7.53 22.58
N ASN A 117 -11.03 -6.31 22.53
CA ASN A 117 -11.03 -5.38 23.66
C ASN A 117 -12.44 -4.78 23.87
N GLN A 118 -12.53 -3.75 24.70
CA GLN A 118 -13.79 -3.07 25.01
C GLN A 118 -14.38 -2.28 23.83
N ASP A 119 -13.55 -1.90 22.85
CA ASP A 119 -13.93 -1.10 21.69
C ASP A 119 -14.38 -1.99 20.52
N GLY A 120 -13.98 -3.27 20.52
CA GLY A 120 -14.47 -4.31 19.63
C GLY A 120 -13.43 -5.39 19.30
N THR A 121 -13.65 -6.06 18.17
CA THR A 121 -12.74 -7.07 17.62
C THR A 121 -11.87 -6.42 16.55
N PHE A 122 -10.56 -6.51 16.70
CA PHE A 122 -9.58 -6.14 15.69
C PHE A 122 -8.94 -7.39 15.13
N SER A 123 -8.64 -7.40 13.84
CA SER A 123 -8.00 -8.52 13.18
C SER A 123 -7.04 -8.06 12.10
N THR A 124 -6.15 -8.96 11.71
CA THR A 124 -5.31 -8.84 10.52
C THR A 124 -5.77 -9.83 9.48
N HIS A 125 -5.69 -9.46 8.21
CA HIS A 125 -6.10 -10.30 7.08
C HIS A 125 -5.04 -10.31 6.00
N VAL A 126 -4.86 -11.45 5.34
CA VAL A 126 -4.00 -11.53 4.16
C VAL A 126 -4.77 -11.15 2.92
N VAL A 127 -4.14 -10.36 2.05
CA VAL A 127 -4.60 -10.15 0.67
C VAL A 127 -3.94 -11.21 -0.22
N PRO A 128 -4.71 -12.16 -0.79
CA PRO A 128 -4.16 -13.37 -1.38
C PRO A 128 -3.51 -13.14 -2.75
N THR A 129 -3.92 -12.10 -3.47
CA THR A 129 -3.49 -11.81 -4.85
C THR A 129 -3.07 -10.36 -5.01
N VAL A 130 -2.15 -10.08 -5.94
CA VAL A 130 -1.62 -8.72 -6.13
C VAL A 130 -2.69 -7.75 -6.64
N ASP A 131 -3.61 -8.22 -7.49
CA ASP A 131 -4.74 -7.44 -8.02
C ASP A 131 -5.82 -7.11 -6.97
N ALA A 132 -5.81 -7.80 -5.84
CA ALA A 132 -6.70 -7.54 -4.71
C ALA A 132 -6.12 -6.51 -3.73
N ILE A 133 -4.85 -6.12 -3.88
CA ILE A 133 -4.25 -5.09 -3.04
C ILE A 133 -4.93 -3.75 -3.33
N ARG A 134 -5.25 -3.02 -2.27
CA ARG A 134 -5.93 -1.72 -2.28
C ARG A 134 -5.06 -0.63 -1.67
N CYS A 135 -5.48 0.61 -1.90
CA CYS A 135 -4.94 1.76 -1.20
C CYS A 135 -5.13 1.55 0.31
N GLY A 136 -4.09 1.81 1.11
CA GLY A 136 -4.09 1.57 2.55
C GLY A 136 -3.66 0.19 3.02
N ASP A 137 -3.52 -0.78 2.12
CA ASP A 137 -3.02 -2.10 2.49
C ASP A 137 -1.56 -2.04 2.98
N VAL A 138 -1.22 -2.91 3.91
CA VAL A 138 0.11 -3.05 4.46
C VAL A 138 0.90 -4.08 3.64
N LEU A 139 2.05 -3.65 3.12
CA LEU A 139 3.06 -4.53 2.54
C LEU A 139 4.18 -4.75 3.55
N ALA A 140 4.26 -5.95 4.13
CA ALA A 140 5.29 -6.30 5.10
C ALA A 140 6.25 -7.32 4.51
N ALA A 141 7.55 -7.03 4.57
CA ALA A 141 8.61 -7.95 4.19
C ALA A 141 9.43 -8.36 5.42
N ALA A 142 9.77 -9.65 5.52
CA ALA A 142 10.70 -10.13 6.53
C ALA A 142 12.08 -10.34 5.92
N TYR A 143 13.15 -10.01 6.67
CA TYR A 143 14.52 -10.29 6.24
C TYR A 143 15.08 -11.45 7.03
N ASN A 144 15.99 -12.20 6.40
CA ASN A 144 16.84 -13.09 7.18
C ASN A 144 17.73 -12.27 8.13
N THR A 145 17.96 -12.83 9.32
CA THR A 145 18.55 -12.14 10.48
C THR A 145 20.03 -11.79 10.31
N ASN A 146 20.65 -12.14 9.17
CA ASN A 146 22.08 -11.93 8.92
C ASN A 146 22.44 -10.46 8.59
N SER A 147 21.44 -9.61 8.36
CA SER A 147 21.64 -8.21 7.93
C SER A 147 21.55 -7.17 9.05
N GLY A 148 21.16 -7.58 10.28
CA GLY A 148 20.85 -6.64 11.38
C GLY A 148 19.53 -5.87 11.22
N ALA A 149 18.89 -5.93 10.04
CA ALA A 149 17.55 -5.43 9.80
C ALA A 149 16.52 -6.58 9.89
N THR A 150 15.34 -6.31 10.45
CA THR A 150 14.30 -7.32 10.69
C THR A 150 13.34 -7.50 9.52
N GLY A 151 13.31 -6.54 8.59
CA GLY A 151 12.33 -6.49 7.51
C GLY A 151 12.06 -5.05 7.06
N HIS A 152 10.94 -4.86 6.38
CA HIS A 152 10.39 -3.54 6.08
C HIS A 152 8.87 -3.56 6.02
N VAL A 153 8.24 -2.40 6.28
CA VAL A 153 6.79 -2.24 6.25
C VAL A 153 6.47 -0.97 5.49
N MET A 154 5.47 -1.07 4.62
CA MET A 154 5.05 -0.02 3.71
C MET A 154 3.52 -0.02 3.69
N ILE A 155 2.92 1.14 3.44
CA ILE A 155 1.49 1.25 3.16
C ILE A 155 1.33 1.47 1.65
N ALA A 156 0.55 0.65 0.98
CA ALA A 156 0.27 0.76 -0.45
C ALA A 156 -0.61 1.99 -0.70
N ASP A 157 -0.25 2.79 -1.71
CA ASP A 157 -1.02 3.95 -2.14
C ASP A 157 -1.74 3.62 -3.45
N THR A 158 -1.02 3.67 -4.56
CA THR A 158 -1.56 3.33 -5.88
C THR A 158 -0.86 2.11 -6.46
N LEU A 159 -1.63 1.26 -7.14
CA LEU A 159 -1.11 0.10 -7.87
C LEU A 159 -1.41 0.25 -9.36
N ASN A 160 -0.40 -0.01 -10.20
CA ASN A 160 -0.55 0.01 -11.65
C ASN A 160 0.00 -1.30 -12.24
N GLU A 161 -0.89 -2.09 -12.85
CA GLU A 161 -0.49 -3.26 -13.62
C GLU A 161 0.28 -2.80 -14.88
N VAL A 162 1.53 -3.22 -14.99
CA VAL A 162 2.36 -2.99 -16.19
C VAL A 162 2.16 -4.13 -17.20
N GLY A 163 1.77 -5.31 -16.72
CA GLY A 163 1.47 -6.49 -17.51
C GLY A 163 2.59 -7.53 -17.52
N PRO A 164 2.52 -8.54 -18.41
CA PRO A 164 3.46 -9.65 -18.44
C PRO A 164 4.90 -9.21 -18.73
N GLN A 165 5.84 -9.68 -17.92
CA GLN A 165 7.26 -9.45 -18.07
C GLN A 165 8.04 -10.77 -18.10
N ASN A 166 8.88 -10.93 -19.13
CA ASN A 166 9.85 -12.02 -19.18
C ASN A 166 10.96 -11.78 -18.15
N LEU A 167 11.22 -12.79 -17.33
CA LEU A 167 12.28 -12.75 -16.33
C LEU A 167 13.54 -13.41 -16.88
N SER A 168 14.69 -12.74 -16.71
CA SER A 168 15.97 -13.39 -16.97
C SER A 168 16.14 -14.57 -16.00
N PRO A 169 16.73 -15.70 -16.45
CA PRO A 169 16.92 -16.87 -15.60
C PRO A 169 17.58 -16.53 -14.27
N GLY A 170 17.01 -17.05 -13.17
CA GLY A 170 17.55 -16.90 -11.82
C GLY A 170 17.18 -15.60 -11.10
N LYS A 171 16.52 -14.62 -11.75
CA LYS A 171 16.05 -13.40 -11.08
C LYS A 171 14.98 -13.69 -10.01
N ILE A 172 13.99 -14.51 -10.37
CA ILE A 172 13.03 -15.12 -9.45
C ILE A 172 13.04 -16.62 -9.74
N PRO A 173 13.76 -17.44 -8.94
CA PRO A 173 13.93 -18.86 -9.21
C PRO A 173 12.59 -19.61 -9.32
N GLY A 174 12.43 -20.34 -10.43
CA GLY A 174 11.20 -21.09 -10.74
C GLY A 174 10.25 -20.40 -11.72
N TYR A 175 10.49 -19.13 -12.06
CA TYR A 175 9.59 -18.35 -12.92
C TYR A 175 10.31 -17.81 -14.15
N ALA A 176 9.75 -18.08 -15.33
CA ALA A 176 10.22 -17.55 -16.61
C ALA A 176 9.55 -16.21 -16.97
N SER A 177 8.37 -15.96 -16.42
CA SER A 177 7.59 -14.73 -16.58
C SER A 177 6.79 -14.44 -15.33
N ALA A 178 6.37 -13.19 -15.16
CA ALA A 178 5.50 -12.71 -14.08
C ALA A 178 4.64 -11.56 -14.60
N ILE A 179 3.53 -11.26 -13.94
CA ILE A 179 2.83 -9.98 -14.14
C ILE A 179 3.54 -8.94 -13.27
N ARG A 180 3.93 -7.81 -13.86
CA ARG A 180 4.60 -6.72 -13.14
C ARG A 180 3.57 -5.71 -12.67
N TRP A 181 3.73 -5.27 -11.43
CA TRP A 181 2.98 -4.17 -10.84
C TRP A 181 3.94 -3.11 -10.33
N ASP A 182 3.69 -1.86 -10.69
CA ASP A 182 4.35 -0.70 -10.10
C ASP A 182 3.46 -0.20 -8.96
N VAL A 183 4.02 -0.15 -7.75
CA VAL A 183 3.26 0.15 -6.52
C VAL A 183 3.88 1.37 -5.85
N MET A 184 3.10 2.45 -5.79
CA MET A 184 3.43 3.60 -4.96
C MET A 184 3.17 3.23 -3.49
N ILE A 185 4.08 3.62 -2.62
CA ILE A 185 4.03 3.27 -1.20
C ILE A 185 4.38 4.47 -0.32
N HIS A 186 3.80 4.49 0.88
CA HIS A 186 4.27 5.32 1.99
C HIS A 186 5.11 4.47 2.93
N ASP A 187 6.30 4.94 3.29
CA ASP A 187 7.18 4.25 4.22
C ASP A 187 8.13 5.18 4.97
N CYS A 188 8.96 4.59 5.82
CA CYS A 188 10.09 5.27 6.46
C CYS A 188 11.36 4.42 6.28
N THR A 189 12.35 4.94 5.56
CA THR A 189 13.57 4.21 5.18
C THR A 189 14.81 5.10 5.32
N SER A 190 15.99 4.47 5.39
CA SER A 190 17.28 5.17 5.42
C SER A 190 17.78 5.61 4.04
N SER A 191 17.07 5.23 2.97
CA SER A 191 17.42 5.55 1.58
C SER A 191 16.19 5.49 0.66
N ALA A 192 16.09 6.42 -0.29
CA ALA A 192 15.03 6.54 -1.28
C ALA A 192 14.89 5.34 -2.25
N HIS A 193 13.66 5.15 -2.77
CA HIS A 193 13.25 4.09 -3.72
C HIS A 193 13.41 4.50 -5.19
N GLY A 194 14.53 5.14 -5.52
CA GLY A 194 14.82 5.64 -6.87
C GLY A 194 14.20 7.02 -7.15
N SER A 195 14.27 7.45 -8.41
CA SER A 195 14.10 8.87 -8.76
C SER A 195 12.70 9.44 -8.74
N VAL A 196 11.71 8.63 -8.37
CA VAL A 196 10.32 9.06 -8.19
C VAL A 196 9.94 9.14 -6.71
N ASP A 197 10.89 8.81 -5.83
CA ASP A 197 10.72 8.92 -4.39
C ASP A 197 10.78 10.38 -3.96
N THR A 198 9.89 10.80 -3.07
CA THR A 198 9.82 12.18 -2.58
C THR A 198 11.06 12.60 -1.80
N ARG A 199 11.87 11.65 -1.35
CA ARG A 199 13.14 11.89 -0.68
C ARG A 199 14.31 12.00 -1.66
N ASP A 200 14.19 11.54 -2.91
CA ASP A 200 15.31 11.51 -3.86
C ASP A 200 15.81 12.92 -4.16
N GLY A 201 17.07 13.20 -3.81
CA GLY A 201 17.70 14.48 -4.10
C GLY A 201 17.12 15.64 -3.29
N ALA A 202 16.49 15.34 -2.15
CA ALA A 202 15.93 16.33 -1.24
C ALA A 202 16.99 17.36 -0.74
N GLU A 203 18.28 16.98 -0.76
CA GLU A 203 19.40 17.92 -0.61
C GLU A 203 20.58 17.65 -1.58
N GLN A 204 21.35 18.70 -1.88
CA GLN A 204 22.53 18.67 -2.78
C GLN A 204 23.67 17.73 -2.32
N ASN A 205 23.63 17.23 -1.09
CA ASN A 205 24.66 16.43 -0.44
C ASN A 205 24.24 14.95 -0.23
N GLY A 206 22.99 14.58 -0.55
CA GLY A 206 22.44 13.23 -0.36
C GLY A 206 22.27 12.80 1.11
N GLN A 207 22.23 13.73 2.08
CA GLN A 207 22.04 13.38 3.49
C GLN A 207 20.57 13.15 3.90
N ASP A 208 19.63 13.61 3.08
CA ASP A 208 18.20 13.61 3.43
C ASP A 208 17.34 12.68 2.54
N ASP A 209 17.96 11.68 1.91
CA ASP A 209 17.25 10.60 1.21
C ASP A 209 16.58 9.60 2.20
N ARG A 210 16.24 10.03 3.42
CA ARG A 210 15.82 9.19 4.56
C ARG A 210 14.55 9.71 5.22
N GLY A 211 14.05 8.96 6.20
CA GLY A 211 12.85 9.29 6.96
C GLY A 211 11.57 8.93 6.21
N LEU A 212 10.48 9.60 6.56
CA LEU A 212 9.16 9.45 5.96
C LEU A 212 9.19 9.83 4.47
N GLY A 213 8.49 9.09 3.62
CA GLY A 213 8.39 9.45 2.22
C GLY A 213 7.44 8.59 1.45
N MET A 214 7.26 8.96 0.20
CA MET A 214 6.51 8.19 -0.78
C MET A 214 7.45 7.77 -1.91
N GLY A 215 7.43 6.50 -2.29
CA GLY A 215 8.30 5.95 -3.32
C GLY A 215 7.65 4.80 -4.06
N MET A 216 8.30 4.31 -5.13
CA MET A 216 7.73 3.26 -5.97
C MET A 216 8.54 1.97 -5.87
N ILE A 217 7.88 0.89 -5.48
CA ILE A 217 8.42 -0.47 -5.56
C ILE A 217 7.81 -1.22 -6.75
N VAL A 218 8.38 -2.38 -7.05
CA VAL A 218 7.85 -3.28 -8.07
C VAL A 218 7.47 -4.61 -7.42
N LEU A 219 6.23 -5.05 -7.62
CA LEU A 219 5.79 -6.41 -7.29
C LEU A 219 5.76 -7.27 -8.56
N TYR A 220 6.05 -8.56 -8.38
CA TYR A 220 5.93 -9.58 -9.40
C TYR A 220 4.92 -10.62 -8.94
N GLU A 221 3.89 -10.81 -9.75
CA GLU A 221 2.79 -11.72 -9.52
C GLU A 221 2.95 -12.98 -10.38
N ASP A 222 2.64 -14.14 -9.81
CA ASP A 222 2.45 -15.36 -10.59
C ASP A 222 1.10 -15.31 -11.32
N ALA A 223 1.15 -15.35 -12.65
CA ALA A 223 -0.03 -15.27 -13.50
C ALA A 223 -1.06 -16.40 -13.28
N ASN A 224 -0.69 -17.50 -12.58
CA ASN A 224 -1.61 -18.61 -12.32
C ASN A 224 -2.32 -18.48 -10.97
N SER A 225 -1.58 -18.14 -9.91
CA SER A 225 -2.11 -18.06 -8.55
C SER A 225 -2.49 -16.65 -8.10
N GLY A 226 -2.01 -15.62 -8.79
CA GLY A 226 -2.11 -14.22 -8.39
C GLY A 226 -1.18 -13.83 -7.22
N ALA A 227 -0.40 -14.78 -6.68
CA ALA A 227 0.43 -14.54 -5.51
C ALA A 227 1.69 -13.70 -5.82
N ILE A 228 2.18 -12.97 -4.82
CA ILE A 228 3.49 -12.30 -4.88
C ILE A 228 4.59 -13.37 -4.97
N ILE A 229 5.40 -13.34 -6.03
CA ILE A 229 6.54 -14.25 -6.23
C ILE A 229 7.91 -13.58 -6.09
N GLY A 230 7.93 -12.26 -6.16
CA GLY A 230 9.12 -11.45 -5.87
C GLY A 230 8.83 -9.96 -5.97
N TRP A 231 9.83 -9.15 -5.67
CA TRP A 231 9.70 -7.69 -5.64
C TRP A 231 11.05 -6.98 -5.76
N LYS A 232 11.04 -5.66 -5.94
CA LYS A 232 12.22 -4.78 -5.96
C LYS A 232 11.90 -3.43 -5.32
N TRP A 233 12.92 -2.79 -4.76
CA TRP A 233 12.86 -1.44 -4.21
C TRP A 233 12.62 -0.32 -5.20
N SER A 234 12.83 -0.52 -6.49
CA SER A 234 12.58 0.52 -7.48
C SER A 234 12.35 -0.07 -8.87
N THR A 235 11.86 0.77 -9.77
CA THR A 235 11.71 0.44 -11.20
C THR A 235 13.06 0.33 -11.91
N THR A 236 14.15 0.84 -11.33
CA THR A 236 15.48 0.80 -11.94
C THR A 236 15.96 -0.64 -12.16
N THR A 237 16.74 -0.83 -13.23
CA THR A 237 17.21 -2.16 -13.64
C THR A 237 18.33 -2.71 -12.75
N SER A 238 19.01 -1.85 -11.99
CA SER A 238 20.11 -2.21 -11.08
C SER A 238 19.64 -2.74 -9.73
N THR A 239 18.37 -2.52 -9.35
CA THR A 239 17.84 -3.04 -8.09
C THR A 239 17.74 -4.56 -8.09
N ILE A 240 18.21 -5.17 -7.00
CA ILE A 240 18.20 -6.61 -6.78
C ILE A 240 16.77 -7.11 -6.60
N TYR A 241 16.45 -8.23 -7.27
CA TYR A 241 15.21 -8.96 -7.08
C TYR A 241 15.22 -9.65 -5.72
N GLN A 242 14.18 -9.39 -4.95
CA GLN A 242 13.87 -10.06 -3.70
C GLN A 242 12.86 -11.16 -3.98
N CYS A 243 13.10 -12.35 -3.44
CA CYS A 243 12.31 -13.54 -3.76
C CYS A 243 11.54 -14.01 -2.52
N VAL A 244 10.33 -14.53 -2.73
CA VAL A 244 9.56 -15.19 -1.66
C VAL A 244 9.87 -16.69 -1.54
N ASN A 245 10.64 -17.25 -2.48
CA ASN A 245 11.05 -18.65 -2.40
C ASN A 245 12.17 -18.81 -1.34
N PRO A 246 11.99 -19.64 -0.30
CA PRO A 246 12.97 -19.82 0.78
C PRO A 246 14.32 -20.36 0.32
N ASN A 247 14.40 -20.96 -0.89
CA ASN A 247 15.64 -21.48 -1.46
C ASN A 247 16.39 -20.44 -2.32
N ALA A 248 15.84 -19.24 -2.51
CA ALA A 248 16.50 -18.18 -3.27
C ALA A 248 17.59 -17.50 -2.45
N ALA A 249 18.69 -17.11 -3.10
CA ALA A 249 19.79 -16.40 -2.44
C ALA A 249 19.36 -15.05 -1.81
N ASN A 250 18.39 -14.38 -2.43
CA ASN A 250 17.80 -13.13 -1.95
C ASN A 250 16.40 -13.36 -1.35
N TYR A 251 16.25 -14.38 -0.52
CA TYR A 251 15.00 -14.68 0.15
C TYR A 251 14.61 -13.55 1.12
N ARG A 252 13.53 -12.83 0.77
CA ARG A 252 12.86 -11.81 1.58
C ARG A 252 11.36 -11.93 1.29
N PRO A 253 10.64 -12.80 2.01
CA PRO A 253 9.21 -12.98 1.77
C PRO A 253 8.47 -11.68 2.07
N MET A 254 7.39 -11.46 1.32
CA MET A 254 6.49 -10.34 1.50
C MET A 254 5.06 -10.86 1.62
N VAL A 255 4.28 -10.25 2.49
CA VAL A 255 2.84 -10.44 2.62
C VAL A 255 2.16 -9.08 2.43
N ALA A 256 1.04 -9.08 1.71
CA ALA A 256 0.11 -7.96 1.66
C ALA A 256 -1.08 -8.30 2.57
N GLY A 257 -1.62 -7.29 3.25
CA GLY A 257 -2.72 -7.50 4.17
C GLY A 257 -3.27 -6.19 4.71
N TYR A 258 -4.33 -6.28 5.50
CA TYR A 258 -4.97 -5.10 6.11
C TYR A 258 -5.34 -5.37 7.56
N LEU A 259 -5.60 -4.29 8.29
CA LEU A 259 -6.20 -4.33 9.61
C LEU A 259 -7.71 -4.12 9.46
N ALA A 260 -8.50 -4.94 10.15
CA ALA A 260 -9.94 -4.76 10.27
C ALA A 260 -10.32 -4.52 11.73
N GLY A 261 -11.41 -3.79 11.93
CA GLY A 261 -11.96 -3.51 13.25
C GLY A 261 -12.81 -2.24 13.28
N PRO A 262 -13.36 -1.88 14.44
CA PRO A 262 -14.17 -0.67 14.61
C PRO A 262 -13.44 0.57 14.10
N GLY A 263 -14.07 1.32 13.18
CA GLY A 263 -13.54 2.57 12.63
C GLY A 263 -12.50 2.43 11.52
N LEU A 264 -12.00 1.21 11.26
CA LEU A 264 -11.11 0.94 10.13
C LEU A 264 -11.93 0.71 8.84
N PRO A 265 -11.34 0.97 7.65
CA PRO A 265 -11.96 0.59 6.39
C PRO A 265 -12.27 -0.91 6.38
N THR A 266 -13.46 -1.28 5.91
CA THR A 266 -13.80 -2.68 5.66
C THR A 266 -13.19 -3.05 4.32
N GLY A 267 -12.44 -4.15 4.24
CA GLY A 267 -11.75 -4.58 3.01
C GLY A 267 -12.65 -4.87 1.79
N ASP A 268 -13.97 -4.72 1.96
CA ASP A 268 -15.00 -4.99 0.94
C ASP A 268 -15.73 -3.71 0.44
N GLU A 269 -15.49 -2.52 1.01
CA GLU A 269 -16.34 -1.32 0.76
C GLU A 269 -15.73 -0.19 -0.09
N GLU A 270 -14.74 -0.45 -0.95
CA GLU A 270 -14.26 0.50 -1.98
C GLU A 270 -14.50 0.00 -3.42
#